data_AF-A0A9Q0DA35-F1
#
_entry.id   AF-A0A9Q0DA35-F1
#
_cell.length_a   1.000
_cell.length_b   1.000
_cell.length_c   1.000
_cell.angle_alpha   90.00
_cell.angle_beta   90.00
_cell.angle_gamma   90.00
#
_symmetry.space_group_name_H-M   'P 1'
#
loop_
_entity.id
_entity.type
_entity.pdbx_description
1 polymer ?
#
loop_
_entity_poly.entity_id
_entity_poly.type
_entity_poly.pdbx_seq_one_letter_code
_entity_poly.pdbx_strand_id
1 'polypeptide(L)'
;MVAGPESPESEESWYGKILRLASCFVALLFTLSKASMSIFSLVYHIGTPYSRTYKRVNIATKANQDLVKVLHPGFIKYVHESWLEKHGRYPSTGFLGVVLAIHICDEVNVFGFGADKGGNWRHYWENPGEGLHGTGKHGGGQEYKLILQLAERQKVNFNNGW
;
A
#
# COMPACT_ATOMS: atom_id res chain seq x y z
N MET A 1 -12.34 -12.24 -27.60
CA MET A 1 -12.22 -10.77 -27.67
C MET A 1 -10.91 -10.42 -27.01
N VAL A 2 -9.87 -10.10 -27.80
CA VAL A 2 -8.58 -9.67 -27.27
C VAL A 2 -8.69 -8.17 -27.00
N ALA A 3 -8.51 -7.75 -25.76
CA ALA A 3 -8.48 -6.33 -25.41
C ALA A 3 -7.28 -5.67 -26.12
N GLY A 4 -7.54 -4.63 -26.91
CA GLY A 4 -6.49 -3.82 -27.52
C GLY A 4 -5.69 -3.07 -26.45
N PRO A 5 -4.45 -2.61 -26.76
CA PRO A 5 -3.64 -1.88 -25.80
C PRO A 5 -4.36 -0.59 -25.36
N GLU A 6 -4.53 -0.41 -24.05
CA GLU A 6 -5.05 0.82 -23.45
C GLU A 6 -4.17 2.01 -23.84
N SER A 7 -4.77 3.16 -24.17
CA SER A 7 -4.04 4.32 -24.65
C SER A 7 -3.14 4.92 -23.55
N PRO A 8 -1.93 5.42 -23.88
CA PRO A 8 -0.99 5.99 -22.90
C PRO A 8 -1.55 7.18 -22.12
N GLU A 9 -2.51 7.91 -22.67
CA GLU A 9 -3.19 9.03 -21.99
C GLU A 9 -4.11 8.55 -20.85
N SER A 10 -4.70 7.35 -20.99
CA SER A 10 -5.50 6.74 -19.93
C SER A 10 -4.62 6.27 -18.76
N GLU A 11 -3.41 5.79 -19.07
CA GLU A 11 -2.41 5.40 -18.07
C GLU A 11 -1.93 6.60 -17.25
N GLU A 12 -1.49 7.70 -17.87
CA GLU A 12 -1.06 8.91 -17.16
C GLU A 12 -2.17 9.50 -16.28
N SER A 13 -3.41 9.51 -16.78
CA SER A 13 -4.60 9.93 -16.01
C SER A 13 -4.83 9.06 -14.78
N TRP A 14 -4.63 7.75 -14.91
CA TRP A 14 -4.80 6.79 -13.83
C TRP A 14 -3.69 6.90 -12.77
N TYR A 15 -2.42 7.03 -13.19
CA TYR A 15 -1.31 7.30 -12.29
C TYR A 15 -1.54 8.61 -11.51
N GLY A 16 -1.94 9.68 -12.20
CA GLY A 16 -2.28 10.96 -11.58
C GLY A 16 -3.39 10.85 -10.53
N LYS A 17 -4.39 9.98 -10.74
CA LYS A 17 -5.46 9.71 -9.77
C LYS A 17 -4.96 8.90 -8.57
N ILE A 18 -4.11 7.90 -8.76
CA ILE A 18 -3.52 7.11 -7.67
C ILE A 18 -2.64 7.96 -6.79
N LEU A 19 -1.74 8.75 -7.38
CA LEU A 19 -0.81 9.59 -6.62
C LEU A 19 -1.57 10.63 -5.77
N ARG A 20 -2.74 11.11 -6.24
CA ARG A 20 -3.65 12.00 -5.51
C ARG A 20 -4.49 11.31 -4.42
N LEU A 21 -4.71 10.01 -4.50
CA LEU A 21 -5.57 9.24 -3.58
C LEU A 21 -4.79 8.43 -2.54
N ALA A 22 -3.59 7.96 -2.91
CA ALA A 22 -2.64 7.29 -2.03
C ALA A 22 -1.96 8.27 -1.05
N SER A 23 -2.24 9.57 -1.12
CA SER A 23 -1.67 10.58 -0.20
C SER A 23 -2.27 10.54 1.23
N CYS A 24 -2.92 9.44 1.62
CA CYS A 24 -3.27 9.13 3.00
C CYS A 24 -2.09 8.36 3.62
N PHE A 25 -1.34 9.06 4.47
CA PHE A 25 -0.14 8.57 5.14
C PHE A 25 -0.37 7.25 5.90
N VAL A 26 0.39 6.22 5.53
CA VAL A 26 0.93 5.25 6.49
C VAL A 26 2.44 5.26 6.27
N ALA A 27 3.17 5.87 7.21
CA ALA A 27 4.61 5.69 7.29
C ALA A 27 4.86 4.28 7.83
N LEU A 28 5.08 3.30 6.95
CA LEU A 28 5.59 2.01 7.37
C LEU A 28 7.09 2.16 7.63
N LEU A 29 7.44 2.59 8.84
CA LEU A 29 8.80 2.43 9.36
C LEU A 29 8.96 0.96 9.76
N PHE A 30 9.39 0.12 8.83
CA PHE A 30 10.12 -1.09 9.24
C PHE A 30 11.47 -0.62 9.74
N THR A 31 11.66 -0.48 11.05
CA THR A 31 13.00 -0.52 11.64
C THR A 31 13.35 -1.97 11.90
N LEU A 32 13.60 -2.73 10.84
CA LEU A 32 14.54 -3.85 10.93
C LEU A 32 15.92 -3.22 10.72
N SER A 33 16.88 -3.57 11.55
CA SER A 33 18.14 -2.85 11.82
C SER A 33 19.05 -2.53 10.61
N LYS A 34 18.61 -2.76 9.37
CA LYS A 34 19.32 -2.40 8.13
C LYS A 34 18.46 -1.91 6.96
N ALA A 35 17.13 -1.76 7.09
CA ALA A 35 16.30 -1.28 5.98
C ALA A 35 15.10 -0.46 6.47
N SER A 36 15.15 0.85 6.26
CA SER A 36 13.99 1.74 6.40
C SER A 36 13.39 1.98 5.02
N MET A 37 12.18 1.48 4.79
CA MET A 37 11.45 1.70 3.53
C MET A 37 10.33 2.70 3.76
N SER A 38 10.61 3.99 3.53
CA SER A 38 9.57 5.02 3.53
C SER A 38 9.01 5.19 2.12
N ILE A 39 7.72 4.90 1.92
CA ILE A 39 7.04 5.09 0.64
C ILE A 39 6.74 6.59 0.48
N PHE A 40 7.61 7.30 -0.24
CA PHE A 40 7.33 8.66 -0.70
C PHE A 40 6.88 8.62 -2.15
N SER A 41 5.62 8.98 -2.40
CA SER A 41 5.15 9.31 -3.75
C SER A 41 5.58 10.74 -4.08
N LEU A 42 6.72 10.90 -4.76
CA LEU A 42 7.09 12.16 -5.40
C LEU A 42 6.49 12.20 -6.81
N VAL A 43 5.50 13.09 -7.00
CA VAL A 43 5.06 13.51 -8.33
C VAL A 43 5.98 14.65 -8.75
N TYR A 44 6.95 14.39 -9.61
CA TYR A 44 7.72 15.45 -10.26
C TYR A 44 6.96 15.91 -11.51
N HIS A 45 6.42 17.13 -11.46
CA HIS A 45 6.30 17.95 -12.66
C HIS A 45 7.28 19.11 -12.46
N ILE A 46 8.26 19.24 -13.36
CA ILE A 46 9.22 20.35 -13.38
C ILE A 46 8.43 21.67 -13.35
N GLY A 47 8.45 22.39 -12.22
CA GLY A 47 7.98 23.78 -12.18
C GLY A 47 7.23 24.28 -10.94
N THR A 48 6.69 23.46 -10.02
CA THR A 48 6.06 24.00 -8.79
C THR A 48 6.24 23.09 -7.56
N PRO A 49 6.66 23.63 -6.39
CA PRO A 49 6.62 22.87 -5.15
C PRO A 49 5.15 22.70 -4.74
N TYR A 50 4.59 21.53 -4.99
CA TYR A 50 3.18 21.27 -4.71
C TYR A 50 2.99 21.05 -3.20
N SER A 51 2.89 22.15 -2.43
CA SER A 51 2.56 22.15 -1.00
C SER A 51 1.08 21.81 -0.71
N ARG A 52 0.32 21.40 -1.74
CA ARG A 52 -1.15 21.41 -1.77
C ARG A 52 -1.77 20.06 -2.16
N THR A 53 -1.44 18.98 -1.46
CA THR A 53 -2.24 17.75 -1.52
C THR A 53 -3.65 17.96 -0.94
N TYR A 54 -4.56 16.99 -1.11
CA TYR A 54 -5.95 17.12 -0.62
C TYR A 54 -6.05 17.29 0.93
N LYS A 55 -4.97 16.95 1.65
CA LYS A 55 -4.72 17.32 3.06
C LYS A 55 -3.38 18.05 3.16
N ARG A 56 -3.19 18.84 4.21
CA ARG A 56 -1.90 19.48 4.48
C ARG A 56 -0.84 18.41 4.75
N VAL A 57 0.30 18.52 4.08
CA VAL A 57 1.47 17.66 4.28
C VAL A 57 2.64 18.48 4.78
N ASN A 58 3.47 17.86 5.60
CA ASN A 58 4.69 18.50 6.09
C ASN A 58 5.71 18.56 4.95
N ILE A 59 6.01 19.78 4.52
CA ILE A 59 6.89 20.05 3.36
C ILE A 59 8.37 19.90 3.76
N ALA A 60 8.66 20.00 5.06
CA ALA A 60 9.97 19.78 5.63
C ALA A 60 9.99 18.46 6.40
N THR A 61 10.80 17.51 5.95
CA THR A 61 11.08 16.25 6.64
C THR A 61 12.54 16.21 7.08
N LYS A 62 12.80 15.66 8.26
CA LYS A 62 14.16 15.42 8.78
C LYS A 62 14.71 14.05 8.37
N ALA A 63 14.14 13.42 7.33
CA ALA A 63 14.59 12.13 6.85
C ALA A 63 16.00 12.22 6.24
N ASN A 64 16.82 11.18 6.48
CA ASN A 64 18.10 11.04 5.80
C ASN A 64 17.85 10.67 4.33
N GLN A 65 18.24 11.56 3.41
CA GLN A 65 18.00 11.41 1.97
C GLN A 65 18.62 10.13 1.38
N ASP A 66 19.77 9.69 1.90
CA ASP A 66 20.46 8.49 1.42
C ASP A 66 19.69 7.19 1.71
N LEU A 67 18.80 7.24 2.71
CA LEU A 67 17.96 6.12 3.12
C LEU A 67 16.56 6.16 2.50
N VAL A 68 16.21 7.24 1.78
CA VAL A 68 14.90 7.33 1.12
C VAL A 68 14.89 6.43 -0.11
N LYS A 69 13.86 5.59 -0.20
CA LYS A 69 13.58 4.74 -1.37
C LYS A 69 12.22 5.12 -1.94
N VAL A 70 12.06 5.00 -3.25
CA VAL A 70 10.82 5.33 -3.94
C VAL A 70 10.23 4.06 -4.51
N LEU A 71 8.93 3.83 -4.24
CA LEU A 71 8.20 2.71 -4.83
C LEU A 71 7.85 3.06 -6.29
N HIS A 72 8.24 2.19 -7.22
CA HIS A 72 8.00 2.42 -8.64
C HIS A 72 6.49 2.42 -8.96
N PRO A 73 5.94 3.42 -9.66
CA PRO A 73 4.50 3.46 -9.99
C PRO A 73 4.01 2.25 -10.79
N GLY A 74 4.85 1.73 -11.69
CA GLY A 74 4.56 0.50 -12.43
C GLY A 74 4.42 -0.73 -11.52
N PHE A 75 5.08 -0.76 -10.36
CA PHE A 75 4.87 -1.83 -9.37
C PHE A 75 3.49 -1.73 -8.73
N ILE A 76 3.01 -0.52 -8.43
CA ILE A 76 1.66 -0.30 -7.88
C ILE A 76 0.60 -0.76 -8.90
N LYS A 77 0.81 -0.45 -10.19
CA LYS A 77 -0.05 -0.94 -11.29
C LYS A 77 -0.02 -2.46 -11.39
N TYR A 78 1.16 -3.07 -11.40
CA TYR A 78 1.33 -4.51 -11.40
C TYR A 78 0.57 -5.18 -10.25
N VAL A 79 0.65 -4.66 -9.03
CA VAL A 79 -0.11 -5.20 -7.89
C VAL A 79 -1.61 -5.06 -8.10
N HIS A 80 -2.08 -3.91 -8.60
CA HIS A 80 -3.52 -3.72 -8.83
C HIS A 80 -4.07 -4.65 -9.93
N GLU A 81 -3.36 -4.77 -11.04
CA GLU A 81 -3.85 -5.51 -12.21
C GLU A 81 -3.60 -7.00 -12.10
N SER A 82 -2.38 -7.41 -11.73
CA SER A 82 -1.97 -8.81 -11.76
C SER A 82 -2.29 -9.57 -10.48
N TRP A 83 -2.32 -8.90 -9.32
CA TRP A 83 -2.64 -9.55 -8.05
C TRP A 83 -4.09 -9.35 -7.65
N LEU A 84 -4.60 -8.12 -7.78
CA LEU A 84 -5.97 -7.79 -7.36
C LEU A 84 -7.00 -7.88 -8.48
N GLU A 85 -6.59 -8.16 -9.73
CA GLU A 85 -7.51 -8.20 -10.87
C GLU A 85 -8.39 -6.94 -10.96
N LYS A 86 -7.79 -5.78 -10.67
CA LYS A 86 -8.46 -4.46 -10.59
C LYS A 86 -9.56 -4.35 -9.51
N HIS A 87 -9.63 -5.24 -8.52
CA HIS A 87 -10.56 -5.11 -7.38
C HIS A 87 -10.21 -3.92 -6.49
N GLY A 88 -11.24 -3.15 -6.10
CA GLY A 88 -11.06 -1.87 -5.42
C GLY A 88 -10.47 -0.81 -6.34
N ARG A 89 -10.36 0.43 -5.84
CA ARG A 89 -9.87 1.54 -6.68
C ARG A 89 -8.35 1.52 -6.85
N TYR A 90 -7.64 1.01 -5.85
CA TYR A 90 -6.18 0.83 -5.79
C TYR A 90 -5.83 -0.10 -4.61
N PRO A 91 -4.67 -0.77 -4.62
CA PRO A 91 -4.23 -1.62 -3.52
C PRO A 91 -4.06 -0.85 -2.20
N SER A 92 -4.30 -1.49 -1.06
CA SER A 92 -3.93 -0.92 0.24
C SER A 92 -2.41 -0.86 0.41
N THR A 93 -1.95 0.05 1.27
CA THR A 93 -0.53 0.14 1.64
C THR A 93 -0.03 -1.18 2.24
N GLY A 94 -0.87 -1.87 3.03
CA GLY A 94 -0.53 -3.17 3.61
C GLY A 94 -0.29 -4.22 2.53
N PHE A 95 -1.20 -4.34 1.56
CA PHE A 95 -1.07 -5.35 0.51
C PHE A 95 0.11 -5.06 -0.43
N LEU A 96 0.37 -3.79 -0.76
CA LEU A 96 1.60 -3.39 -1.46
C LEU A 96 2.86 -3.83 -0.71
N GLY A 97 2.88 -3.64 0.62
CA GLY A 97 3.98 -4.07 1.47
C GLY A 97 4.22 -5.58 1.41
N VAL A 98 3.15 -6.39 1.44
CA VAL A 98 3.23 -7.85 1.35
C VAL A 98 3.82 -8.28 0.00
N VAL A 99 3.27 -7.78 -1.13
CA VAL A 99 3.77 -8.19 -2.46
C VAL A 99 5.21 -7.72 -2.69
N LEU A 100 5.57 -6.54 -2.18
CA LEU A 100 6.95 -6.05 -2.25
C LEU A 100 7.91 -6.92 -1.44
N ALA A 101 7.53 -7.31 -0.22
CA ALA A 101 8.33 -8.23 0.60
C ALA A 101 8.55 -9.58 -0.10
N ILE A 102 7.52 -10.12 -0.77
CA ILE A 102 7.62 -11.35 -1.56
C ILE A 102 8.65 -11.23 -2.69
N HIS A 103 8.87 -10.03 -3.24
CA HIS A 103 9.84 -9.82 -4.33
C HIS A 103 11.28 -9.64 -3.84
N ILE A 104 11.50 -9.25 -2.58
CA ILE A 104 12.83 -8.83 -2.09
C ILE A 104 13.33 -9.64 -0.89
N CYS A 105 12.52 -10.50 -0.31
CA CYS A 105 12.85 -11.33 0.84
C CYS A 105 12.68 -12.81 0.51
N ASP A 106 13.52 -13.65 1.12
CA ASP A 106 13.41 -15.11 1.01
C ASP A 106 12.24 -15.68 1.83
N GLU A 107 11.92 -15.02 2.95
CA GLU A 107 10.82 -15.38 3.85
C GLU A 107 10.03 -14.14 4.26
N VAL A 108 8.70 -14.27 4.33
CA VAL A 108 7.79 -13.16 4.68
C VAL A 108 6.85 -13.59 5.79
N ASN A 109 6.91 -12.87 6.92
CA ASN A 109 6.00 -13.02 8.05
C ASN A 109 5.03 -11.84 8.07
N VAL A 110 3.72 -12.11 8.01
CA VAL A 110 2.66 -11.09 7.95
C VAL A 110 1.92 -11.05 9.29
N PHE A 111 1.77 -9.84 9.85
CA PHE A 111 1.09 -9.57 11.12
C PHE A 111 0.11 -8.41 10.97
N GLY A 112 -0.90 -8.34 11.83
CA GLY A 112 -1.80 -7.19 11.92
C GLY A 112 -2.61 -6.92 10.64
N PHE A 113 -2.88 -7.96 9.84
CA PHE A 113 -3.65 -7.85 8.61
C PHE A 113 -5.01 -8.51 8.79
N GLY A 114 -6.09 -7.76 8.58
CA GLY A 114 -7.46 -8.22 8.77
C GLY A 114 -8.09 -7.74 10.07
N ALA A 115 -9.32 -8.18 10.31
CA ALA A 115 -10.04 -7.89 11.55
C ALA A 115 -9.48 -8.70 12.73
N ASP A 116 -9.72 -8.22 13.95
CA ASP A 116 -9.49 -9.00 15.16
C ASP A 116 -10.43 -10.22 15.26
N LYS A 117 -10.26 -11.06 16.28
CA LYS A 117 -11.10 -12.25 16.51
C LYS A 117 -12.60 -11.94 16.69
N GLY A 118 -12.93 -10.71 17.10
CA GLY A 118 -14.30 -10.22 17.22
C GLY A 118 -14.86 -9.64 15.92
N GLY A 119 -14.08 -9.63 14.83
CA GLY A 119 -14.45 -9.01 13.57
C GLY A 119 -14.30 -7.49 13.57
N ASN A 120 -13.64 -6.90 14.57
CA ASN A 120 -13.44 -5.45 14.63
C ASN A 120 -12.24 -5.03 13.78
N TRP A 121 -12.43 -3.93 13.06
CA TRP A 121 -11.38 -3.28 12.28
C TRP A 121 -10.89 -2.04 13.01
N ARG A 122 -9.76 -2.17 13.70
CA ARG A 122 -9.17 -1.12 14.53
C ARG A 122 -7.66 -1.12 14.38
N HIS A 123 -7.06 0.04 14.62
CA HIS A 123 -5.61 0.07 14.77
C HIS A 123 -5.21 -0.42 16.18
N TYR A 124 -4.07 -1.11 16.27
CA TYR A 124 -3.61 -1.70 17.54
C TYR A 124 -3.23 -0.66 18.61
N TRP A 125 -3.10 0.61 18.23
CA TRP A 125 -2.72 1.72 19.13
C TRP A 125 -3.90 2.61 19.53
N GLU A 126 -5.11 2.35 19.02
CA GLU A 126 -6.31 3.12 19.34
C GLU A 126 -6.98 2.61 20.61
N ASN A 127 -7.62 3.53 21.37
CA ASN A 127 -8.35 3.14 22.57
C ASN A 127 -9.64 2.37 22.22
N PRO A 128 -10.09 1.43 23.10
CA PRO A 128 -11.38 0.79 22.94
C PRO A 128 -12.52 1.83 22.90
N GLY A 129 -13.20 1.92 21.76
CA GLY A 129 -14.30 2.89 21.53
C GLY A 129 -14.01 3.87 20.39
N GLU A 130 -12.75 4.07 20.01
CA GLU A 130 -12.36 4.86 18.85
C GLU A 130 -12.54 4.03 17.57
N GLY A 131 -13.51 4.41 16.73
CA GLY A 131 -13.68 4.01 15.31
C GLY A 131 -13.76 2.52 14.93
N LEU A 132 -14.68 2.19 14.01
CA LEU A 132 -14.54 1.01 13.15
C LEU A 132 -14.05 1.49 11.78
N HIS A 133 -12.83 1.10 11.40
CA HIS A 133 -12.24 1.52 10.14
C HIS A 133 -12.59 0.50 9.05
N GLY A 134 -13.55 0.84 8.19
CA GLY A 134 -13.78 0.05 6.99
C GLY A 134 -12.58 0.10 6.03
N THR A 135 -12.51 -0.84 5.08
CA THR A 135 -11.44 -0.92 4.07
C THR A 135 -11.45 0.25 3.07
N GLY A 136 -12.41 1.17 3.18
CA GLY A 136 -12.48 2.40 2.40
C GLY A 136 -12.56 2.14 0.89
N LYS A 137 -11.64 2.75 0.13
CA LYS A 137 -11.59 2.65 -1.34
C LYS A 137 -10.88 1.39 -1.85
N HIS A 138 -10.36 0.57 -0.94
CA HIS A 138 -9.58 -0.63 -1.24
C HIS A 138 -10.46 -1.88 -1.26
N GLY A 139 -10.06 -2.87 -2.06
CA GLY A 139 -10.67 -4.19 -2.08
C GLY A 139 -10.22 -5.05 -0.90
N GLY A 140 -10.34 -4.57 0.34
CA GLY A 140 -9.69 -5.21 1.49
C GLY A 140 -10.11 -6.66 1.75
N GLY A 141 -11.35 -7.05 1.38
CA GLY A 141 -11.78 -8.45 1.41
C GLY A 141 -11.01 -9.33 0.40
N GLN A 142 -10.74 -8.80 -0.81
CA GLN A 142 -9.95 -9.50 -1.83
C GLN A 142 -8.48 -9.61 -1.40
N GLU A 143 -7.91 -8.53 -0.84
CA GLU A 143 -6.55 -8.52 -0.32
C GLU A 143 -6.36 -9.55 0.81
N TYR A 144 -7.28 -9.57 1.78
CA TYR A 144 -7.28 -10.54 2.87
C TYR A 144 -7.38 -11.98 2.35
N LYS A 145 -8.29 -12.23 1.41
CA LYS A 145 -8.43 -13.54 0.76
C LYS A 145 -7.14 -14.01 0.09
N LEU A 146 -6.43 -13.12 -0.61
CA LEU A 146 -5.15 -13.46 -1.25
C LEU A 146 -4.06 -13.76 -0.22
N ILE A 147 -4.00 -13.05 0.90
CA ILE A 147 -3.05 -13.36 1.98
C ILE A 147 -3.32 -14.75 2.57
N LEU A 148 -4.59 -15.12 2.78
CA LEU A 148 -4.94 -16.47 3.22
C LEU A 148 -4.49 -17.54 2.21
N GLN A 149 -4.70 -17.30 0.91
CA GLN A 149 -4.25 -18.20 -0.15
C GLN A 149 -2.72 -18.31 -0.22
N LEU A 150 -2.00 -17.21 -0.01
CA LEU A 150 -0.55 -17.20 0.06
C LEU A 150 -0.05 -18.01 1.26
N ALA A 151 -0.72 -17.91 2.41
CA ALA A 151 -0.40 -18.69 3.60
C ALA A 151 -0.67 -20.18 3.40
N GLU A 152 -1.81 -20.54 2.81
CA GLU A 152 -2.16 -21.92 2.46
C GLU A 152 -1.11 -22.55 1.53
N ARG A 153 -0.56 -21.76 0.60
CA ARG A 153 0.50 -22.18 -0.33
C ARG A 153 1.91 -22.07 0.24
N GLN A 154 2.05 -21.77 1.53
CA GLN A 154 3.33 -21.61 2.21
C GLN A 154 4.25 -20.58 1.54
N LYS A 155 3.67 -19.53 0.95
CA LYS A 155 4.41 -18.39 0.37
C LYS A 155 4.65 -17.28 1.37
N VAL A 156 3.81 -17.20 2.40
CA VAL A 156 3.97 -16.28 3.53
C VAL A 156 3.58 -17.01 4.81
N ASN A 157 4.18 -16.61 5.92
CA ASN A 157 3.78 -17.03 7.25
C ASN A 157 2.78 -16.00 7.79
N PHE A 158 1.48 -16.32 7.74
CA PHE A 158 0.44 -15.39 8.17
C PHE A 158 0.04 -15.61 9.62
N ASN A 159 0.23 -14.58 10.44
CA ASN A 159 -0.13 -14.56 11.85
C ASN A 159 -1.45 -13.80 12.02
N ASN A 160 -2.53 -14.56 12.19
CA ASN A 160 -3.91 -14.06 12.25
C ASN A 160 -4.37 -13.59 13.64
N GLY A 161 -3.43 -13.38 14.57
CA GLY A 161 -3.74 -13.17 15.99
C GLY A 161 -3.35 -11.80 16.51
N TRP A 162 -4.36 -11.07 17.01
CA TRP A 162 -4.44 -10.52 18.36
C TRP A 162 -5.81 -10.95 18.94
#